data_AF-A0A656G623-F1
#
_entry.id   AF-A0A656G623-F1
#
_cell.length_a   1.000
_cell.length_b   1.000
_cell.length_c   1.000
_cell.angle_alpha   90.00
_cell.angle_beta   90.00
_cell.angle_gamma   90.00
#
_symmetry.space_group_name_H-M   'P 1'
#
loop_
_entity.id
_entity.type
_entity.pdbx_description
1 polymer ?
#
loop_
_entity_poly.entity_id
_entity_poly.type
_entity_poly.pdbx_seq_one_letter_code
_entity_poly.pdbx_strand_id
1 'polypeptide(L)'
;AARVFGIDSYIGSLEPGKLADLVLWRPAFFGIKPELVVKGGFIVHAVMGDSAASLYTCEPLVMRPQWGAFGEAKQALSVNFVNRLAVEADTATRLGLKKQLLPAFGTRTLRKSDMLHNDACPDIRVDPQTFDVYADGERLYCEPVSEVPLAQRYMLR
;
A
#
# COMPACT_ATOMS: atom_id res chain seq x y z
N ALA A 1 5.69 0.58 -6.73
CA ALA A 1 4.70 -0.50 -6.94
C ALA A 1 3.59 -0.12 -7.92
N ALA A 2 2.79 0.92 -7.66
CA ALA A 2 1.64 1.29 -8.51
C ALA A 2 1.98 1.43 -10.02
N ARG A 3 3.11 2.08 -10.35
CA ARG A 3 3.60 2.21 -11.73
C ARG A 3 3.77 0.85 -12.42
N VAL A 4 4.44 -0.10 -11.76
CA VAL A 4 4.70 -1.45 -12.30
C VAL A 4 3.41 -2.19 -12.69
N PHE A 5 2.35 -1.98 -11.92
CA PHE A 5 1.03 -2.57 -12.20
C PHE A 5 0.15 -1.73 -13.12
N GLY A 6 0.60 -0.54 -13.54
CA GLY A 6 -0.13 0.32 -14.47
C GLY A 6 -1.36 0.99 -13.85
N ILE A 7 -1.28 1.30 -12.55
CA ILE A 7 -2.39 1.87 -11.77
C ILE A 7 -2.00 3.17 -11.05
N ASP A 8 -0.85 3.75 -11.40
CA ASP A 8 -0.29 4.95 -10.77
C ASP A 8 -1.07 6.23 -11.10
N SER A 9 -1.90 6.21 -12.15
CA SER A 9 -2.88 7.27 -12.41
C SER A 9 -3.99 7.32 -11.36
N TYR A 10 -4.20 6.23 -10.62
CA TYR A 10 -5.29 6.10 -9.65
C TYR A 10 -4.82 6.15 -8.21
N ILE A 11 -3.67 5.56 -7.89
CA ILE A 11 -3.16 5.41 -6.52
C ILE A 11 -1.63 5.52 -6.45
N GLY A 12 -1.09 5.52 -5.24
CA GLY A 12 0.35 5.36 -4.99
C GLY A 12 1.09 6.64 -4.66
N SER A 13 0.43 7.79 -4.71
CA SER A 13 0.94 9.08 -4.20
C SER A 13 -0.21 10.03 -3.88
N LEU A 14 0.10 11.09 -3.13
CA LEU A 14 -0.84 12.16 -2.79
C LEU A 14 -0.78 13.26 -3.85
N GLU A 15 -1.46 13.03 -4.97
CA GLU A 15 -1.52 13.95 -6.11
C GLU A 15 -2.99 14.23 -6.47
N PRO A 16 -3.32 15.46 -6.90
CA PRO A 16 -4.66 15.78 -7.39
C PRO A 16 -5.13 14.82 -8.50
N GLY A 17 -6.39 14.41 -8.45
CA GLY A 17 -7.00 13.49 -9.42
C GLY A 17 -6.86 11.99 -9.07
N LYS A 18 -6.04 11.62 -8.08
CA LYS A 18 -5.95 10.24 -7.58
C LYS A 18 -7.03 9.95 -6.54
N LEU A 19 -7.27 8.67 -6.28
CA LEU A 19 -8.15 8.22 -5.20
C LEU A 19 -7.63 8.74 -3.86
N ALA A 20 -8.54 9.26 -3.04
CA ALA A 20 -8.25 9.75 -1.69
C ALA A 20 -8.05 8.57 -0.71
N ASP A 21 -6.98 7.81 -0.95
CA ASP A 21 -6.52 6.69 -0.14
C ASP A 21 -5.35 7.17 0.72
N LEU A 22 -5.63 7.42 2.00
CA LEU A 22 -4.70 8.08 2.91
C LEU A 22 -4.49 7.21 4.15
N VAL A 23 -3.27 7.25 4.68
CA VAL A 23 -2.96 6.66 5.99
C VAL A 23 -2.39 7.76 6.87
N LEU A 24 -3.03 7.99 8.01
CA LEU A 24 -2.58 8.98 8.98
C LEU A 24 -1.82 8.26 10.10
N TRP A 25 -0.76 8.92 10.54
CA TRP A 25 0.17 8.39 11.51
C TRP A 25 0.39 9.40 12.63
N ARG A 26 0.39 8.92 13.86
CA ARG A 26 1.10 9.61 14.94
C ARG A 26 2.59 9.44 14.71
N PRO A 27 3.42 10.49 14.78
CA PRO A 27 4.86 10.38 14.52
C PRO A 27 5.56 9.26 15.32
N ALA A 28 5.17 9.07 16.59
CA ALA A 28 5.72 8.01 17.45
C ALA A 28 5.44 6.57 16.98
N PHE A 29 4.47 6.36 16.09
CA PHE A 29 4.04 5.06 15.57
C PHE A 29 4.18 4.94 14.04
N PHE A 30 4.87 5.89 13.41
CA PHE A 30 5.05 5.92 11.96
C PHE A 30 5.69 4.62 11.45
N GLY A 31 5.08 4.01 10.44
CA GLY A 31 5.56 2.78 9.81
C GLY A 31 5.18 1.47 10.51
N ILE A 32 4.55 1.52 11.69
CA ILE A 32 4.18 0.30 12.45
C ILE A 32 2.70 0.18 12.81
N LYS A 33 2.08 1.22 13.40
CA LYS A 33 0.66 1.23 13.80
C LYS A 33 0.00 2.53 13.34
N PRO A 34 -0.78 2.52 12.24
CA PRO A 34 -1.47 3.71 11.78
C PRO A 34 -2.58 4.11 12.75
N GLU A 35 -2.92 5.39 12.77
CA GLU A 35 -4.02 5.92 13.59
C GLU A 35 -5.36 5.80 12.84
N LEU A 36 -5.34 6.09 11.55
CA LEU A 36 -6.51 6.18 10.70
C LEU A 36 -6.16 5.74 9.27
N VAL A 37 -7.06 4.99 8.64
CA VAL A 37 -7.00 4.65 7.22
C VAL A 37 -8.25 5.17 6.53
N VAL A 38 -8.03 5.98 5.50
CA VAL A 38 -9.05 6.57 4.64
C VAL A 38 -8.98 5.87 3.30
N LYS A 39 -10.13 5.48 2.76
CA LYS A 39 -10.26 4.89 1.44
C LYS A 39 -11.32 5.66 0.66
N GLY A 40 -11.00 6.13 -0.54
CA GLY A 40 -11.95 6.87 -1.37
C GLY A 40 -12.53 8.11 -0.67
N GLY A 41 -11.77 8.75 0.22
CA GLY A 41 -12.20 9.95 0.96
C GLY A 41 -13.03 9.68 2.22
N PHE A 42 -13.25 8.42 2.60
CA PHE A 42 -13.98 8.08 3.83
C PHE A 42 -13.20 7.14 4.73
N ILE A 43 -13.38 7.25 6.04
CA ILE A 43 -12.65 6.44 7.02
C ILE A 43 -13.12 4.99 6.95
N VAL A 44 -12.17 4.07 6.80
CA VAL A 44 -12.44 2.62 6.76
C VAL A 44 -11.89 1.88 7.97
N HIS A 45 -10.80 2.33 8.57
CA HIS A 45 -10.27 1.78 9.82
C HIS A 45 -9.71 2.90 10.69
N ALA A 46 -9.85 2.77 12.01
CA ALA A 46 -9.32 3.71 12.99
C ALA A 46 -8.97 2.99 14.29
N VAL A 47 -8.01 3.53 15.05
CA VAL A 47 -7.78 3.11 16.43
C VAL A 47 -8.94 3.60 17.28
N MET A 48 -9.65 2.65 17.91
CA MET A 48 -10.84 2.93 18.70
C MET A 48 -10.75 2.16 20.03
N GLY A 49 -11.27 2.77 21.08
CA GLY A 49 -11.42 2.24 22.43
C GLY A 49 -12.73 1.49 22.64
N ASP A 50 -13.03 1.05 23.86
CA ASP A 50 -14.29 0.36 24.17
C ASP A 50 -15.52 1.18 23.72
N SER A 51 -16.40 0.56 22.94
CA SER A 51 -17.64 1.18 22.45
C SER A 51 -18.66 1.46 23.55
N ALA A 52 -18.56 0.78 24.69
CA ALA A 52 -19.44 1.01 25.84
C ALA A 52 -18.93 2.13 26.78
N ALA A 53 -17.70 2.62 26.56
CA ALA A 53 -17.11 3.65 27.39
C ALA A 53 -17.65 5.05 27.06
N SER A 54 -17.41 5.99 27.97
CA SER A 54 -17.83 7.39 27.80
C SER A 54 -17.05 8.14 26.72
N LEU A 55 -15.84 7.68 26.38
CA LEU A 55 -14.99 8.25 25.34
C LEU A 55 -14.38 7.15 24.47
N TYR A 56 -14.20 7.45 23.19
CA TYR A 56 -13.58 6.55 22.22
C TYR A 56 -12.10 6.26 22.51
N THR A 57 -11.48 6.97 23.45
CA THR A 57 -10.09 6.78 23.87
C THR A 57 -9.92 5.81 25.03
N CYS A 58 -11.02 5.31 25.60
CA CYS A 58 -10.97 4.37 26.72
C CYS A 58 -10.49 2.99 26.26
N GLU A 59 -9.55 2.40 26.98
CA GLU A 59 -8.98 1.09 26.64
C GLU A 59 -10.06 -0.02 26.59
N PRO A 60 -9.90 -1.07 25.76
CA PRO A 60 -8.74 -1.35 24.92
C PRO A 60 -8.76 -0.64 23.56
N LEU A 61 -7.68 0.08 23.26
CA LEU A 61 -7.42 0.72 21.98
C LEU A 61 -6.89 -0.29 20.96
N VAL A 62 -7.73 -0.62 19.98
CA VAL A 62 -7.37 -1.50 18.86
C VAL A 62 -7.84 -0.91 17.53
N MET A 63 -7.17 -1.28 16.44
CA MET A 63 -7.61 -0.91 15.10
C MET A 63 -8.92 -1.63 14.77
N ARG A 64 -10.00 -0.89 14.53
CA ARG A 64 -11.31 -1.46 14.20
C ARG A 64 -11.83 -0.95 12.85
N PRO A 65 -12.59 -1.77 12.12
CA PRO A 65 -13.31 -1.32 10.94
C PRO A 65 -14.30 -0.20 11.31
N GLN A 66 -14.35 0.82 10.47
CA GLN A 66 -15.25 1.97 10.60
C GLN A 66 -16.33 1.91 9.53
N TRP A 67 -17.28 2.84 9.54
CA TRP A 67 -18.44 2.84 8.65
C TRP A 67 -18.12 2.64 7.16
N GLY A 68 -17.00 3.18 6.65
CA GLY A 68 -16.59 2.96 5.26
C GLY A 68 -16.24 1.50 4.91
N ALA A 69 -15.99 0.64 5.90
CA ALA A 69 -15.69 -0.77 5.68
C ALA A 69 -16.95 -1.66 5.59
N PHE A 70 -18.14 -1.12 5.90
CA PHE A 70 -19.37 -1.90 6.00
C PHE A 70 -20.32 -1.68 4.82
N GLY A 71 -21.25 -2.63 4.65
CA GLY A 71 -22.36 -2.54 3.69
C GLY A 71 -21.92 -2.26 2.25
N GLU A 72 -22.65 -1.36 1.59
CA GLU A 72 -22.37 -0.91 0.23
C GLU A 72 -21.29 0.17 0.17
N ALA A 73 -21.02 0.87 1.28
CA ALA A 73 -20.03 1.95 1.34
C ALA A 73 -18.65 1.48 0.85
N LYS A 74 -18.21 0.29 1.29
CA LYS A 74 -16.93 -0.29 0.85
C LYS A 74 -16.82 -0.46 -0.67
N GLN A 75 -17.95 -0.68 -1.37
CA GLN A 75 -17.97 -0.85 -2.81
C GLN A 75 -17.79 0.47 -3.55
N ALA A 76 -18.38 1.56 -3.03
CA ALA A 76 -18.22 2.91 -3.58
C ALA A 76 -16.83 3.50 -3.30
N LEU A 77 -16.20 3.15 -2.18
CA LEU A 77 -14.92 3.71 -1.74
C LEU A 77 -13.70 3.03 -2.37
N SER A 78 -13.88 1.88 -3.01
CA SER A 78 -12.78 1.11 -3.57
C SER A 78 -13.06 0.62 -4.98
N VAL A 79 -12.01 0.12 -5.64
CA VAL A 79 -12.02 -0.19 -7.07
C VAL A 79 -11.38 -1.55 -7.28
N ASN A 80 -11.72 -2.22 -8.38
CA ASN A 80 -11.01 -3.38 -8.87
C ASN A 80 -10.20 -2.97 -10.09
N PHE A 81 -8.89 -3.16 -10.05
CA PHE A 81 -8.04 -2.95 -11.21
C PHE A 81 -8.09 -4.18 -12.12
N VAL A 82 -8.41 -3.98 -13.38
CA VAL A 82 -8.62 -5.06 -14.35
C VAL A 82 -7.88 -4.77 -15.66
N ASN A 83 -7.77 -5.78 -16.52
CA ASN A 83 -7.37 -5.54 -17.91
C ASN A 83 -8.41 -4.65 -18.60
N ARG A 84 -7.97 -3.71 -19.44
CA ARG A 84 -8.83 -2.83 -20.23
C ARG A 84 -9.94 -3.58 -20.97
N LEU A 85 -9.65 -4.75 -21.53
CA LEU A 85 -10.63 -5.59 -22.24
C LEU A 85 -11.83 -5.99 -21.36
N ALA A 86 -11.64 -6.13 -20.04
CA ALA A 86 -12.75 -6.45 -19.13
C ALA A 86 -13.72 -5.27 -18.97
N VAL A 87 -13.20 -4.04 -18.99
CA VAL A 87 -14.03 -2.82 -18.95
C VAL A 87 -14.78 -2.67 -20.27
N GLU A 88 -14.08 -2.83 -21.40
CA GLU A 88 -14.67 -2.76 -22.75
C GLU A 88 -15.74 -3.83 -22.99
N ALA A 89 -15.59 -5.01 -22.38
CA ALA A 89 -16.57 -6.10 -22.46
C ALA A 89 -17.75 -5.99 -21.47
N ASP A 90 -17.92 -4.84 -20.80
CA ASP A 90 -18.95 -4.56 -19.79
C ASP A 90 -19.07 -5.67 -18.72
N THR A 91 -17.92 -6.14 -18.26
CA THR A 91 -17.83 -7.27 -17.32
C THR A 91 -18.52 -6.94 -15.99
N ALA A 92 -18.49 -5.68 -15.56
CA ALA A 92 -19.12 -5.23 -14.32
C ALA A 92 -20.62 -5.54 -14.32
N THR A 93 -21.32 -5.16 -15.39
CA THR A 93 -22.77 -5.38 -15.54
C THR A 93 -23.08 -6.86 -15.67
N ARG A 94 -22.34 -7.58 -16.53
CA ARG A 94 -22.53 -9.02 -16.76
C ARG A 94 -22.41 -9.87 -15.50
N LEU A 95 -21.51 -9.47 -14.58
CA LEU A 95 -21.28 -10.17 -13.32
C LEU A 95 -22.01 -9.54 -12.13
N GLY A 96 -22.81 -8.48 -12.34
CA GLY A 96 -23.52 -7.78 -11.27
C GLY A 96 -22.60 -7.12 -10.23
N LEU A 97 -21.38 -6.75 -10.61
CA LEU A 97 -20.40 -6.14 -9.71
C LEU A 97 -20.82 -4.71 -9.36
N LYS A 98 -20.83 -4.40 -8.06
CA LYS A 98 -21.14 -3.05 -7.55
C LYS A 98 -19.90 -2.17 -7.43
N LYS A 99 -18.73 -2.79 -7.29
CA LYS A 99 -17.45 -2.10 -7.20
C LYS A 99 -16.99 -1.67 -8.59
N GLN A 100 -16.51 -0.45 -8.72
CA GLN A 100 -16.02 0.10 -9.99
C GLN A 100 -14.83 -0.72 -10.51
N LEU A 101 -14.84 -1.01 -11.82
CA LEU A 101 -13.69 -1.58 -12.53
C LEU A 101 -12.87 -0.44 -13.15
N LEU A 102 -11.58 -0.37 -12.84
CA LEU A 102 -10.65 0.58 -13.45
C LEU A 102 -9.59 -0.16 -14.27
N PRO A 103 -9.32 0.28 -15.52
CA PRO A 103 -8.37 -0.40 -16.38
C PRO A 103 -6.93 -0.13 -15.93
N ALA A 104 -6.11 -1.17 -15.79
CA ALA A 104 -4.67 -1.04 -15.69
C ALA A 104 -4.04 -0.85 -17.09
N PHE A 105 -3.03 0.01 -17.22
CA PHE A 105 -2.38 0.30 -18.51
C PHE A 105 -0.92 0.73 -18.36
N GLY A 106 -0.17 0.76 -19.48
CA GLY A 106 1.21 1.27 -19.48
C GLY A 106 2.28 0.31 -18.95
N THR A 107 1.93 -0.95 -18.66
CA THR A 107 2.86 -1.93 -18.05
C THR A 107 3.93 -2.47 -19.01
N ARG A 108 3.79 -2.25 -20.33
CA ARG A 108 4.71 -2.77 -21.36
C ARG A 108 5.80 -1.82 -21.80
N THR A 109 5.66 -0.54 -21.48
CA THR A 109 6.60 0.51 -21.89
C THR A 109 7.52 0.95 -20.75
N LEU A 110 7.24 0.52 -19.51
CA LEU A 110 8.01 0.85 -18.32
C LEU A 110 9.43 0.29 -18.38
N ARG A 111 10.36 1.11 -17.94
CA ARG A 111 11.79 0.81 -17.80
C ARG A 111 12.22 1.04 -16.35
N LYS A 112 13.44 0.58 -16.02
CA LYS A 112 14.02 0.86 -14.70
C LYS A 112 14.14 2.36 -14.43
N SER A 113 14.41 3.15 -15.47
CA SER A 113 14.46 4.62 -15.43
C SER A 113 13.16 5.30 -14.98
N ASP A 114 12.02 4.62 -15.05
CA ASP A 114 10.73 5.20 -14.66
C ASP A 114 10.44 5.03 -13.15
N MET A 115 11.33 4.37 -12.42
CA MET A 115 11.17 4.11 -10.98
C MET A 115 11.64 5.31 -10.16
N LEU A 116 10.69 6.06 -9.63
CA LEU A 116 10.93 7.25 -8.81
C LEU A 116 11.92 6.96 -7.65
N HIS A 117 13.01 7.72 -7.60
CA HIS A 117 14.11 7.61 -6.63
C HIS A 117 14.85 6.25 -6.61
N ASN A 118 14.57 5.34 -7.55
CA ASN A 118 15.06 3.96 -7.54
C ASN A 118 15.34 3.46 -8.97
N ASP A 119 15.99 4.28 -9.79
CA ASP A 119 16.24 4.04 -11.22
C ASP A 119 17.62 3.44 -11.53
N ALA A 120 18.48 3.26 -10.53
CA ALA A 120 19.82 2.73 -10.70
C ALA A 120 19.83 1.34 -11.38
N CYS A 121 20.76 1.17 -12.32
CA CYS A 121 20.97 -0.06 -13.08
C CYS A 121 22.48 -0.40 -13.13
N PRO A 122 23.09 -0.74 -11.97
CA PRO A 122 24.52 -1.05 -11.88
C PRO A 122 24.85 -2.38 -12.57
N ASP A 123 26.13 -2.58 -12.90
CA ASP A 123 26.62 -3.90 -13.32
C ASP A 123 26.71 -4.84 -12.11
N ILE A 124 25.73 -5.74 -11.99
CA ILE A 124 25.66 -6.70 -10.89
C ILE A 124 26.35 -8.00 -11.27
N ARG A 125 27.35 -8.39 -10.48
CA ARG A 125 28.04 -9.68 -10.60
C ARG A 125 27.87 -10.48 -9.31
N VAL A 126 27.55 -11.76 -9.44
CA VAL A 126 27.53 -12.71 -8.31
C VAL A 126 28.57 -13.78 -8.55
N ASP A 127 29.46 -13.99 -7.58
CA ASP A 127 30.43 -15.07 -7.63
C ASP A 127 29.72 -16.42 -7.41
N PRO A 128 29.83 -17.40 -8.33
CA PRO A 128 29.09 -18.67 -8.23
C PRO A 128 29.62 -19.62 -7.15
N GLN A 129 30.82 -19.39 -6.62
CA GLN A 129 31.44 -20.24 -5.59
C GLN A 129 31.24 -19.65 -4.20
N THR A 130 31.41 -18.33 -4.03
CA THR A 130 31.34 -17.67 -2.73
C THR A 130 29.99 -17.00 -2.46
N PHE A 131 29.19 -16.76 -3.51
CA PHE A 131 27.97 -15.94 -3.47
C PHE A 131 28.18 -14.48 -3.10
N ASP A 132 29.42 -14.00 -3.17
CA ASP A 132 29.71 -12.58 -3.02
C ASP A 132 29.06 -11.79 -4.15
N VAL A 133 28.35 -10.73 -3.77
CA VAL A 133 27.65 -9.83 -4.70
C VAL A 133 28.50 -8.59 -4.91
N TYR A 134 28.64 -8.16 -6.15
CA TYR A 134 29.34 -6.94 -6.54
C TYR A 134 28.41 -6.03 -7.35
N ALA A 135 28.53 -4.72 -7.16
CA ALA A 135 27.93 -3.70 -8.01
C ALA A 135 29.02 -2.75 -8.49
N ASP A 136 29.15 -2.59 -9.80
CA ASP A 136 30.17 -1.72 -10.43
C ASP A 136 31.61 -2.02 -9.93
N GLY A 137 31.88 -3.30 -9.65
CA GLY A 137 33.16 -3.79 -9.14
C GLY A 137 33.33 -3.74 -7.62
N GLU A 138 32.43 -3.11 -6.87
CA GLU A 138 32.48 -3.01 -5.41
C GLU A 138 31.70 -4.13 -4.73
N ARG A 139 32.29 -4.79 -3.72
CA ARG A 139 31.63 -5.88 -2.98
C ARG A 139 30.52 -5.31 -2.09
N LEU A 140 29.29 -5.75 -2.30
CA LEU A 140 28.15 -5.42 -1.46
C LEU A 140 28.08 -6.35 -0.27
N TYR A 141 28.29 -5.80 0.93
CA TYR A 141 28.22 -6.56 2.18
C TYR A 141 27.81 -5.66 3.34
N CYS A 142 27.05 -6.22 4.28
CA CYS A 142 26.80 -5.60 5.57
C CYS A 142 26.77 -6.66 6.67
N GLU A 143 27.17 -6.26 7.87
CA GLU A 143 27.06 -7.10 9.06
C GLU A 143 25.58 -7.27 9.46
N PRO A 144 25.19 -8.44 9.96
CA PRO A 144 23.86 -8.62 10.53
C PRO A 144 23.68 -7.75 11.78
N VAL A 145 22.48 -7.20 11.97
CA VAL A 145 22.11 -6.45 13.17
C VAL A 145 21.37 -7.34 14.16
N SER A 146 21.64 -7.17 15.46
CA SER A 146 20.98 -7.93 16.53
C SER A 146 19.66 -7.32 17.01
N GLU A 147 19.43 -6.05 16.74
CA GLU A 147 18.23 -5.31 17.13
C GLU A 147 17.83 -4.35 15.99
N VAL A 148 16.52 -4.11 15.85
CA VAL A 148 15.97 -3.19 14.85
C VAL A 148 14.91 -2.27 15.49
N PRO A 149 14.76 -1.03 15.01
CA PRO A 149 13.63 -0.18 15.39
C PRO A 149 12.31 -0.78 14.91
N LEU A 150 11.19 -0.22 15.39
CA LEU A 150 9.84 -0.69 15.02
C LEU A 150 9.62 -2.20 15.27
N ALA A 151 10.14 -2.71 16.39
CA ALA A 151 10.00 -4.12 16.77
C ALA A 151 9.38 -4.27 18.18
N GLN A 152 10.11 -4.89 19.11
CA GLN A 152 9.63 -5.32 20.44
C GLN A 152 8.97 -4.20 21.26
N ARG A 153 9.39 -2.95 21.10
CA ARG A 153 8.79 -1.78 21.76
C ARG A 153 7.30 -1.60 21.45
N TYR A 154 6.86 -2.01 20.25
CA TYR A 154 5.54 -1.69 19.73
C TYR A 154 4.59 -2.88 19.68
N MET A 155 5.10 -4.11 19.67
CA MET A 155 4.29 -5.32 19.50
C MET A 155 4.21 -6.10 20.80
N LEU A 156 2.99 -6.55 21.15
CA LEU A 156 2.75 -7.36 22.34
C LEU A 156 3.20 -8.82 22.14
N ARG A 157 3.31 -9.27 20.89
CA ARG A 157 3.79 -10.57 20.46
C ARG A 157 4.57 -10.41 19.17
#